data_AF-A0A2M7RJE2-F1
#
_entry.id   AF-A0A2M7RJE2-F1
#
_cell.length_a   1.000
_cell.length_b   1.000
_cell.length_c   1.000
_cell.angle_alpha   90.00
_cell.angle_beta   90.00
_cell.angle_gamma   90.00
#
_symmetry.space_group_name_H-M   'P 1'
#
loop_
_entity.id
_entity.type
_entity.pdbx_description
1 polymer ?
#
loop_
_entity_poly.entity_id
_entity_poly.type
_entity_poly.pdbx_seq_one_letter_code
_entity_poly.pdbx_strand_id
1 'polypeptide(L)'
;MVNFDMPPRASEEEEKFEIKPKPEIPEGGRENKIDAENGQPLKYEVLDEGEHVTYREERWYQKDQVPSPETMGGHRQQFFQYDDQGRVTEEFGQTLSTEEGDPKHENQWRNTHQYPEDGGHILKGVIEHGKDKGHEWQTTTTEQPLGENGKVVIETNEILEQGQNLEKPEKGTIFEKRKYFDSAGVWVGNENIDHQTGEITHNFPKDATELPEWANV
;
A
#
# COMPACT_ATOMS: atom_id res chain seq x y z
N MET A 1 -16.18 -7.59 15.09
CA MET A 1 -14.71 -7.48 15.02
C MET A 1 -14.18 -8.85 14.66
N VAL A 2 -13.64 -9.01 13.46
CA VAL A 2 -12.99 -10.27 13.05
C VAL A 2 -11.50 -10.09 13.31
N ASN A 3 -11.00 -10.75 14.35
CA ASN A 3 -9.59 -10.70 14.70
C ASN A 3 -8.87 -11.79 13.93
N PHE A 4 -8.16 -11.39 12.87
CA PHE A 4 -7.15 -12.24 12.26
C PHE A 4 -5.89 -12.20 13.12
N ASP A 5 -5.20 -13.34 13.18
CA ASP A 5 -3.98 -13.52 13.97
C ASP A 5 -2.86 -12.66 13.38
N MET A 6 -2.86 -11.38 13.76
CA MET A 6 -1.83 -10.44 13.35
C MET A 6 -0.57 -10.72 14.14
N PRO A 7 0.61 -10.54 13.52
CA PRO A 7 1.86 -10.63 14.25
C PRO A 7 1.83 -9.66 15.43
N PRO A 8 2.20 -10.11 16.64
CA PRO A 8 2.34 -9.21 17.77
C PRO A 8 3.33 -8.10 17.41
N ARG A 9 3.15 -6.91 17.97
CA ARG A 9 4.17 -5.86 17.84
C ARG A 9 5.48 -6.37 18.41
N ALA A 10 6.58 -6.11 17.71
CA ALA A 10 7.90 -6.45 18.19
C ALA A 10 8.13 -5.78 19.57
N SER A 11 8.48 -6.59 20.57
CA SER A 11 9.02 -6.06 21.82
C SER A 11 10.49 -5.65 21.60
N GLU A 12 11.02 -4.72 22.41
CA GLU A 12 12.44 -4.31 22.32
C GLU A 12 13.43 -5.48 22.44
N GLU A 13 13.01 -6.64 22.96
CA GLU A 13 13.84 -7.85 23.13
C GLU A 13 13.68 -8.90 22.01
N GLU A 14 12.67 -8.81 21.13
CA GLU A 14 12.44 -9.76 20.03
C GLU A 14 12.75 -9.13 18.65
N GLU A 15 14.02 -8.81 18.40
CA GLU A 15 14.46 -8.17 17.15
C GLU A 15 14.59 -9.12 15.93
N LYS A 16 14.08 -10.36 15.99
CA LYS A 16 14.26 -11.29 14.87
C LYS A 16 13.16 -11.11 13.82
N PHE A 17 13.58 -10.76 12.60
CA PHE A 17 12.72 -10.82 11.41
C PHE A 17 12.16 -12.25 11.26
N GLU A 18 10.85 -12.42 11.44
CA GLU A 18 10.16 -13.70 11.31
C GLU A 18 9.17 -13.61 10.14
N ILE A 19 9.46 -14.31 9.04
CA ILE A 19 8.54 -14.40 7.91
C ILE A 19 7.29 -15.13 8.35
N LYS A 20 6.15 -14.43 8.29
CA LYS A 20 4.86 -15.03 8.62
C LYS A 20 4.35 -15.87 7.45
N PRO A 21 3.89 -17.12 7.71
CA PRO A 21 3.36 -17.96 6.65
C PRO A 21 2.02 -17.40 6.13
N LYS A 22 1.65 -17.83 4.93
CA LYS A 22 0.31 -17.64 4.40
C LYS A 22 -0.73 -18.28 5.36
N PRO A 23 -1.82 -17.58 5.72
CA PRO A 23 -2.83 -18.14 6.60
C PRO A 23 -3.68 -19.20 5.88
N GLU A 24 -4.31 -20.07 6.67
CA GLU A 24 -5.37 -20.94 6.18
C GLU A 24 -6.61 -20.12 5.78
N ILE A 25 -7.43 -20.68 4.89
CA ILE A 25 -8.71 -20.05 4.52
C ILE A 25 -9.64 -20.17 5.73
N PRO A 26 -10.17 -19.06 6.27
CA PRO A 26 -11.07 -19.11 7.42
C PRO A 26 -12.37 -19.84 7.07
N GLU A 27 -13.09 -20.33 8.09
CA GLU A 27 -14.41 -20.93 7.89
C GLU A 27 -15.36 -19.93 7.20
N GLY A 28 -16.05 -20.38 6.14
CA GLY A 28 -16.89 -19.51 5.31
C GLY A 28 -16.14 -18.59 4.34
N GLY A 29 -14.81 -18.55 4.40
CA GLY A 29 -13.95 -17.77 3.52
C GLY A 29 -13.67 -18.43 2.16
N ARG A 30 -12.94 -17.71 1.31
CA ARG A 30 -12.50 -18.19 -0.01
C ARG A 30 -11.13 -17.66 -0.41
N GLU A 31 -10.55 -18.26 -1.43
CA GLU A 31 -9.34 -17.74 -2.09
C GLU A 31 -9.68 -17.13 -3.46
N ASN A 32 -8.97 -16.06 -3.80
CA ASN A 32 -8.97 -15.49 -5.14
C ASN A 32 -7.54 -15.51 -5.69
N LYS A 33 -7.42 -15.85 -6.97
CA LYS A 33 -6.16 -15.75 -7.71
C LYS A 33 -6.38 -14.95 -8.98
N ILE A 34 -5.55 -13.93 -9.18
CA ILE A 34 -5.51 -13.12 -10.38
C ILE A 34 -4.15 -13.37 -11.01
N ASP A 35 -4.16 -13.96 -12.19
CA ASP A 35 -2.93 -14.26 -12.92
C ASP A 35 -2.27 -12.96 -13.43
N ALA A 36 -0.95 -13.01 -13.58
CA ALA A 36 -0.18 -11.87 -14.06
C ALA A 36 -0.46 -11.61 -15.55
N GLU A 37 -1.04 -10.45 -15.88
CA GLU A 37 -1.11 -9.95 -17.25
C GLU A 37 -0.30 -8.65 -17.37
N ASN A 38 0.54 -8.54 -18.42
CA ASN A 38 1.19 -7.30 -18.85
C ASN A 38 1.79 -6.43 -17.71
N GLY A 39 2.73 -6.98 -16.94
CA GLY A 39 3.44 -6.24 -15.89
C GLY A 39 2.66 -6.03 -14.59
N GLN A 40 1.45 -6.58 -14.47
CA GLN A 40 0.75 -6.69 -13.19
C GLN A 40 1.30 -7.86 -12.36
N PRO A 41 1.33 -7.74 -11.03
CA PRO A 41 1.72 -8.86 -10.18
C PRO A 41 0.70 -9.99 -10.29
N LEU A 42 1.20 -11.23 -10.16
CA LEU A 42 0.32 -12.33 -9.76
C LEU A 42 -0.19 -12.00 -8.36
N LYS A 43 -1.51 -11.96 -8.21
CA LYS A 43 -2.16 -11.62 -6.97
C LYS A 43 -2.89 -12.83 -6.42
N TYR A 44 -2.68 -13.10 -5.14
CA TYR A 44 -3.42 -14.10 -4.40
C TYR A 44 -4.04 -13.43 -3.17
N GLU A 45 -5.31 -13.72 -2.89
CA GLU A 45 -6.04 -13.16 -1.75
C GLU A 45 -6.77 -14.25 -0.99
N VAL A 46 -6.79 -14.15 0.34
CA VAL A 46 -7.73 -14.88 1.21
C VAL A 46 -8.79 -13.90 1.66
N LEU A 47 -10.03 -14.32 1.57
CA LEU A 47 -11.19 -13.54 1.99
C LEU A 47 -11.91 -14.26 3.14
N ASP A 48 -12.47 -13.49 4.06
CA ASP A 48 -13.37 -14.01 5.09
C ASP A 48 -14.81 -14.20 4.58
N GLU A 49 -15.70 -14.66 5.45
CA GLU A 49 -17.13 -14.83 5.16
C GLU A 49 -17.82 -13.52 4.75
N GLY A 50 -17.31 -12.37 5.20
CA GLY A 50 -17.79 -11.04 4.85
C GLY A 50 -17.20 -10.47 3.55
N GLU A 51 -16.45 -11.29 2.80
CA GLU A 51 -15.71 -10.89 1.60
C GLU A 51 -14.62 -9.83 1.85
N HIS A 52 -14.14 -9.67 3.08
CA HIS A 52 -12.99 -8.82 3.38
C HIS A 52 -11.69 -9.56 3.07
N VAL A 53 -10.73 -8.88 2.45
CA VAL A 53 -9.41 -9.46 2.13
C VAL A 53 -8.55 -9.52 3.40
N THR A 54 -8.40 -10.70 3.98
CA THR A 54 -7.67 -10.90 5.24
C THR A 54 -6.18 -11.07 5.03
N TYR A 55 -5.82 -11.56 3.84
CA TYR A 55 -4.45 -11.74 3.39
C TYR A 55 -4.33 -11.46 1.91
N ARG A 56 -3.22 -10.85 1.52
CA ARG A 56 -2.83 -10.64 0.13
C ARG A 56 -1.38 -11.01 -0.07
N GLU A 57 -1.11 -11.71 -1.16
CA GLU A 57 0.21 -11.99 -1.68
C GLU A 57 0.34 -11.45 -3.09
N GLU A 58 1.41 -10.72 -3.36
CA GLU A 58 1.72 -10.16 -4.66
C GLU A 58 3.13 -10.60 -5.08
N ARG A 59 3.23 -11.11 -6.31
CA ARG A 59 4.50 -11.50 -6.92
C ARG A 59 4.66 -10.78 -8.25
N TRP A 60 5.68 -9.94 -8.34
CA TRP A 60 6.03 -9.23 -9.57
C TRP A 60 7.09 -10.04 -10.31
N TYR A 61 6.85 -10.24 -11.60
CA TYR A 61 7.79 -10.91 -12.49
C TYR A 61 8.36 -9.91 -13.48
N GLN A 62 9.58 -10.15 -13.94
CA GLN A 62 10.22 -9.35 -14.96
C GLN A 62 9.35 -9.31 -16.22
N LYS A 63 9.22 -8.11 -16.79
CA LYS A 63 8.41 -7.87 -17.98
C LYS A 63 8.89 -8.75 -19.14
N ASP A 64 7.95 -9.28 -19.91
CA ASP A 64 8.20 -10.09 -21.11
C ASP A 64 8.93 -11.44 -20.84
N GLN A 65 8.97 -11.87 -19.57
CA GLN A 65 9.50 -13.18 -19.15
C GLN A 65 8.37 -14.10 -18.67
N VAL A 66 8.61 -15.41 -18.76
CA VAL A 66 7.69 -16.42 -18.19
C VAL A 66 7.74 -16.31 -16.65
N PRO A 67 6.59 -16.25 -15.96
CA PRO A 67 6.56 -16.23 -14.50
C PRO A 67 7.22 -17.47 -13.88
N SER A 68 8.34 -17.28 -13.19
CA SER A 68 9.10 -18.31 -12.49
C SER A 68 9.84 -17.71 -11.29
N PRO A 69 10.32 -18.51 -10.33
CA PRO A 69 11.12 -17.99 -9.21
C PRO A 69 12.32 -17.15 -9.67
N GLU A 70 12.99 -17.55 -10.75
CA GLU A 70 14.17 -16.87 -11.30
C GLU A 70 13.85 -15.54 -11.98
N THR A 71 12.60 -15.32 -12.37
CA THR A 71 12.12 -14.08 -13.00
C THR A 71 11.38 -13.18 -12.02
N MET A 72 11.27 -13.59 -10.75
CA MET A 72 10.61 -12.80 -9.72
C MET A 72 11.45 -11.56 -9.38
N GLY A 73 10.88 -10.39 -9.62
CA GLY A 73 11.47 -9.09 -9.30
C GLY A 73 10.99 -8.50 -7.98
N GLY A 74 9.93 -9.07 -7.39
CA GLY A 74 9.46 -8.68 -6.07
C GLY A 74 8.42 -9.65 -5.52
N HIS A 75 8.35 -9.74 -4.19
CA HIS A 75 7.39 -10.57 -3.47
C HIS A 75 6.94 -9.86 -2.20
N ARG A 76 5.64 -9.72 -2.03
CA ARG A 76 5.02 -9.06 -0.87
C ARG A 76 3.90 -9.90 -0.30
N GLN A 77 3.79 -9.89 1.02
CA GLN A 77 2.64 -10.41 1.76
C GLN A 77 2.07 -9.32 2.67
N GLN A 78 0.75 -9.27 2.79
CA GLN A 78 0.02 -8.31 3.60
C GLN A 78 -1.11 -9.03 4.34
N PHE A 79 -1.36 -8.61 5.58
CA PHE A 79 -2.36 -9.15 6.50
C PHE A 79 -3.20 -7.98 7.00
N PHE A 80 -4.52 -8.13 7.03
CA PHE A 80 -5.44 -7.03 7.32
C PHE A 80 -6.35 -7.37 8.49
N GLN A 81 -6.56 -6.38 9.37
CA GLN A 81 -7.60 -6.39 10.40
C GLN A 81 -8.65 -5.35 10.11
N TYR A 82 -9.88 -5.66 10.52
CA TYR A 82 -11.06 -4.86 10.21
C TYR A 82 -11.86 -4.50 11.47
N ASP A 83 -12.43 -3.30 11.50
CA ASP A 83 -13.44 -2.93 12.48
C ASP A 83 -14.81 -3.59 12.20
N ASP A 84 -15.80 -3.27 13.01
CA ASP A 84 -17.18 -3.76 12.86
C ASP A 84 -17.91 -3.16 11.64
N GLN A 85 -17.37 -2.10 11.04
CA GLN A 85 -17.88 -1.48 9.82
C GLN A 85 -17.18 -2.03 8.56
N GLY A 86 -16.28 -3.00 8.70
CA GLY A 86 -15.53 -3.59 7.58
C GLY A 86 -14.43 -2.68 7.04
N ARG A 87 -13.97 -1.69 7.82
CA ARG A 87 -12.85 -0.81 7.45
C ARG A 87 -11.56 -1.37 8.03
N VAL A 88 -10.47 -1.26 7.28
CA VAL A 88 -9.15 -1.73 7.74
C VAL A 88 -8.69 -0.89 8.93
N THR A 89 -8.40 -1.50 10.07
CA THR A 89 -7.85 -0.81 11.25
C THR A 89 -6.34 -0.96 11.35
N GLU A 90 -5.83 -2.11 10.91
CA GLU A 90 -4.41 -2.41 10.95
C GLU A 90 -4.03 -3.27 9.74
N GLU A 91 -2.84 -3.00 9.20
CA GLU A 91 -2.21 -3.82 8.17
C GLU A 91 -0.81 -4.15 8.64
N PHE A 92 -0.43 -5.42 8.57
CA PHE A 92 0.96 -5.84 8.65
C PHE A 92 1.41 -6.31 7.27
N GLY A 93 2.59 -5.87 6.84
CA GLY A 93 3.14 -6.33 5.59
C GLY A 93 4.60 -6.70 5.69
N GLN A 94 5.02 -7.59 4.81
CA GLN A 94 6.40 -8.02 4.68
C GLN A 94 6.79 -8.13 3.22
N THR A 95 7.94 -7.57 2.87
CA THR A 95 8.62 -7.89 1.61
C THR A 95 9.45 -9.13 1.82
N LEU A 96 9.37 -10.05 0.87
CA LEU A 96 10.12 -11.29 0.88
C LEU A 96 11.19 -11.19 -0.18
N SER A 97 12.39 -11.68 0.16
CA SER A 97 13.46 -11.77 -0.81
C SER A 97 13.07 -12.66 -1.99
N THR A 98 13.54 -12.30 -3.18
CA THR A 98 13.45 -13.14 -4.38
C THR A 98 14.55 -14.19 -4.45
N GLU A 99 15.60 -14.04 -3.63
CA GLU A 99 16.61 -15.06 -3.34
C GLU A 99 16.43 -15.54 -1.89
N GLU A 100 16.20 -16.84 -1.67
CA GLU A 100 16.01 -17.41 -0.33
C GLU A 100 17.18 -17.02 0.60
N GLY A 101 16.92 -16.17 1.61
CA GLY A 101 17.91 -15.72 2.58
C GLY A 101 18.68 -14.42 2.25
N ASP A 102 18.22 -13.58 1.32
CA ASP A 102 18.77 -12.21 1.14
C ASP A 102 17.99 -11.14 1.93
N PRO A 103 18.45 -10.74 3.13
CA PRO A 103 17.77 -9.78 3.99
C PRO A 103 17.79 -8.34 3.45
N LYS A 104 18.47 -8.05 2.34
CA LYS A 104 18.54 -6.69 1.77
C LYS A 104 17.20 -6.19 1.21
N HIS A 105 16.27 -7.11 1.01
CA HIS A 105 14.94 -6.84 0.42
C HIS A 105 13.80 -7.05 1.43
N GLU A 106 14.12 -7.39 2.66
CA GLU A 106 13.18 -7.81 3.68
C GLU A 106 12.89 -6.68 4.66
N ASN A 107 11.74 -6.02 4.51
CA ASN A 107 11.19 -5.09 5.49
C ASN A 107 9.88 -5.67 6.00
N GLN A 108 9.61 -5.50 7.29
CA GLN A 108 8.27 -5.68 7.86
C GLN A 108 7.77 -4.32 8.29
N TRP A 109 6.53 -4.01 7.90
CA TRP A 109 5.89 -2.77 8.29
C TRP A 109 4.53 -3.02 8.90
N ARG A 110 4.08 -2.01 9.64
CA ARG A 110 2.77 -1.96 10.24
C ARG A 110 2.13 -0.63 9.91
N ASN A 111 0.93 -0.67 9.36
CA ASN A 111 0.08 0.49 9.16
C ASN A 111 -1.06 0.46 10.16
N THR A 112 -1.31 1.58 10.83
CA THR A 112 -2.51 1.81 11.64
C THR A 112 -3.40 2.82 10.93
N HIS A 113 -4.68 2.50 10.82
CA HIS A 113 -5.66 3.28 10.09
C HIS A 113 -6.62 3.95 11.08
N GLN A 114 -6.94 5.21 10.83
CA GLN A 114 -7.89 6.01 11.59
C GLN A 114 -8.85 6.70 10.63
N TYR A 115 -10.14 6.70 10.99
CA TYR A 115 -11.21 7.27 10.18
C TYR A 115 -11.91 8.36 11.00
N PRO A 116 -11.44 9.63 10.93
CA PRO A 116 -12.08 10.73 11.64
C PRO A 116 -13.52 10.97 11.18
N GLU A 117 -14.31 11.65 12.01
CA GLU A 117 -15.74 11.90 11.76
C GLU A 117 -16.01 12.79 10.55
N ASP A 118 -15.02 13.57 10.11
CA ASP A 118 -15.11 14.45 8.94
C ASP A 118 -15.01 13.69 7.59
N GLY A 119 -14.87 12.36 7.63
CA GLY A 119 -14.79 11.51 6.45
C GLY A 119 -13.38 11.38 5.87
N GLY A 120 -12.35 11.94 6.53
CA GLY A 120 -10.96 11.71 6.18
C GLY A 120 -10.48 10.28 6.48
N HIS A 121 -9.27 9.96 6.02
CA HIS A 121 -8.57 8.73 6.40
C HIS A 121 -7.10 9.05 6.70
N ILE A 122 -6.65 8.66 7.89
CA ILE A 122 -5.24 8.79 8.31
C ILE A 122 -4.65 7.39 8.43
N LEU A 123 -3.55 7.16 7.75
CA LEU A 123 -2.73 5.96 7.85
C LEU A 123 -1.38 6.35 8.44
N LYS A 124 -0.97 5.68 9.52
CA LYS A 124 0.40 5.81 10.07
C LYS A 124 1.15 4.51 9.87
N GLY A 125 2.27 4.57 9.20
CA GLY A 125 3.11 3.41 8.93
C GLY A 125 4.46 3.50 9.64
N VAL A 126 4.98 2.34 10.03
CA VAL A 126 6.32 2.19 10.58
C VAL A 126 6.96 0.93 10.00
N ILE A 127 8.26 0.99 9.68
CA ILE A 127 9.05 -0.19 9.38
C ILE A 127 9.61 -0.75 10.70
N GLU A 128 9.08 -1.88 11.15
CA GLU A 128 9.44 -2.52 12.42
C GLU A 128 10.75 -3.32 12.30
N HIS A 129 11.00 -3.93 11.13
CA HIS A 129 12.19 -4.75 10.86
C HIS A 129 12.71 -4.52 9.44
N GLY A 130 14.00 -4.79 9.25
CA GLY A 130 14.67 -4.69 7.95
C GLY A 130 15.63 -3.51 7.86
N LYS A 131 16.23 -3.32 6.68
CA LYS A 131 17.23 -2.25 6.46
C LYS A 131 16.67 -0.85 6.70
N ASP A 132 15.37 -0.67 6.54
CA ASP A 132 14.69 0.63 6.68
C ASP A 132 14.02 0.79 8.06
N LYS A 133 14.36 -0.05 9.06
CA LYS A 133 13.80 -0.02 10.42
C LYS A 133 13.77 1.39 11.01
N GLY A 134 12.66 1.71 11.67
CA GLY A 134 12.42 3.00 12.31
C GLY A 134 11.97 4.10 11.36
N HIS A 135 11.83 3.81 10.06
CA HIS A 135 11.24 4.76 9.12
C HIS A 135 9.73 4.83 9.37
N GLU A 136 9.23 6.05 9.60
CA GLU A 136 7.83 6.31 9.93
C GLU A 136 7.23 7.32 8.96
N TRP A 137 5.98 7.08 8.56
CA TRP A 137 5.23 7.97 7.69
C TRP A 137 3.79 8.11 8.12
N GLN A 138 3.15 9.20 7.70
CA GLN A 138 1.71 9.39 7.80
C GLN A 138 1.16 9.72 6.43
N THR A 139 0.12 9.03 6.00
CA THR A 139 -0.69 9.40 4.84
C THR A 139 -2.04 9.92 5.31
N THR A 140 -2.39 11.13 4.90
CA THR A 140 -3.73 11.69 5.07
C THR A 140 -4.43 11.69 3.72
N THR A 141 -5.62 11.13 3.68
CA THR A 141 -6.47 11.11 2.49
C THR A 141 -7.69 11.97 2.74
N THR A 142 -7.94 12.90 1.82
CA THR A 142 -9.15 13.73 1.79
C THR A 142 -9.79 13.66 0.42
N GLU A 143 -11.11 13.81 0.38
CA GLU A 143 -11.84 13.97 -0.86
C GLU A 143 -12.34 15.40 -0.97
N GLN A 144 -12.10 16.04 -2.12
CA GLN A 144 -12.59 17.37 -2.42
C GLN A 144 -13.49 17.30 -3.68
N PRO A 145 -14.76 17.73 -3.58
CA PRO A 145 -15.63 17.81 -4.74
C PRO A 145 -15.18 18.92 -5.69
N LEU A 146 -15.24 18.66 -7.00
CA LEU A 146 -14.95 19.60 -8.08
C LEU A 146 -16.23 20.07 -8.79
N GLY A 147 -17.36 20.10 -8.06
CA GLY A 147 -18.68 20.44 -8.61
C GLY A 147 -19.23 19.34 -9.52
N GLU A 148 -19.87 19.73 -10.63
CA GLU A 148 -20.46 18.80 -11.61
C GLU A 148 -19.39 18.00 -12.39
N ASN A 149 -18.11 18.36 -12.28
CA ASN A 149 -17.03 17.73 -13.03
C ASN A 149 -16.50 16.45 -12.36
N GLY A 150 -16.76 16.24 -11.08
CA GLY A 150 -16.32 15.06 -10.33
C GLY A 150 -15.65 15.41 -9.00
N LYS A 151 -14.57 14.70 -8.67
CA LYS A 151 -13.83 14.88 -7.41
C LYS A 151 -12.33 14.70 -7.58
N VAL A 152 -11.57 15.26 -6.65
CA VAL A 152 -10.17 14.94 -6.45
C VAL A 152 -10.00 14.25 -5.10
N VAL A 153 -9.23 13.16 -5.09
CA VAL A 153 -8.77 12.50 -3.86
C VAL A 153 -7.32 12.91 -3.67
N ILE A 154 -7.04 13.57 -2.55
CA ILE A 154 -5.71 14.08 -2.21
C ILE A 154 -5.13 13.18 -1.13
N GLU A 155 -4.00 12.56 -1.45
CA GLU A 155 -3.21 11.73 -0.53
C GLU A 155 -1.90 12.47 -0.22
N THR A 156 -1.77 13.00 0.99
CA THR A 156 -0.54 13.64 1.47
C THR A 156 0.22 12.67 2.34
N ASN A 157 1.43 12.27 1.91
CA ASN A 157 2.36 11.45 2.66
C ASN A 157 3.47 12.31 3.26
N GLU A 158 3.58 12.32 4.59
CA GLU A 158 4.64 12.99 5.34
C GLU A 158 5.54 11.97 6.01
N ILE A 159 6.85 12.16 5.90
CA ILE A 159 7.84 11.35 6.60
C ILE A 159 8.01 11.89 8.01
N LEU A 160 7.60 11.11 9.00
CA LEU A 160 7.68 11.47 10.41
C LEU A 160 9.05 11.18 11.01
N GLU A 161 9.74 10.15 10.50
CA GLU A 161 11.08 9.75 10.91
C GLU A 161 11.79 9.00 9.77
N GLN A 162 13.07 9.29 9.51
CA GLN A 162 13.83 8.68 8.39
C GLN A 162 14.25 7.24 8.68
N GLY A 163 14.26 6.80 9.94
CA GLY A 163 14.77 5.47 10.32
C GLY A 163 16.29 5.35 10.13
N GLN A 164 16.77 4.11 10.07
CA GLN A 164 18.21 3.83 10.02
C GLN A 164 18.83 3.92 8.60
N ASN A 165 18.01 3.84 7.54
CA ASN A 165 18.50 3.95 6.17
C ASN A 165 18.46 5.40 5.68
N LEU A 166 19.63 6.03 5.59
CA LEU A 166 19.79 7.42 5.16
C LEU A 166 19.51 7.66 3.67
N GLU A 167 19.33 6.60 2.86
CA GLU A 167 18.88 6.72 1.46
C GLU A 167 17.37 6.95 1.37
N LYS A 168 16.61 6.72 2.44
CA LYS A 168 15.18 7.03 2.48
C LYS A 168 14.96 8.55 2.59
N PRO A 169 13.79 9.04 2.17
CA PRO A 169 13.42 10.44 2.35
C PRO A 169 13.60 10.90 3.81
N GLU A 170 14.07 12.13 3.98
CA GLU A 170 14.35 12.72 5.28
C GLU A 170 13.05 13.04 6.03
N LYS A 171 13.17 13.17 7.36
CA LYS A 171 12.07 13.66 8.20
C LYS A 171 11.57 15.01 7.69
N GLY A 172 10.25 15.13 7.56
CA GLY A 172 9.59 16.34 7.06
C GLY A 172 9.51 16.43 5.54
N THR A 173 10.04 15.45 4.79
CA THR A 173 9.71 15.34 3.35
C THR A 173 8.23 15.05 3.19
N ILE A 174 7.58 15.75 2.25
CA ILE A 174 6.15 15.64 1.96
C ILE A 174 5.96 15.32 0.49
N PHE A 175 5.18 14.29 0.21
CA PHE A 175 4.70 13.93 -1.12
C PHE A 175 3.18 14.09 -1.16
N GLU A 176 2.64 14.68 -2.21
CA GLU A 176 1.21 14.79 -2.42
C GLU A 176 0.80 14.13 -3.72
N LYS A 177 -0.21 13.26 -3.66
CA LYS A 177 -0.81 12.64 -4.83
C LYS A 177 -2.25 13.09 -4.99
N ARG A 178 -2.56 13.70 -6.13
CA ARG A 178 -3.92 14.14 -6.48
C ARG A 178 -4.50 13.21 -7.54
N LYS A 179 -5.51 12.42 -7.19
CA LYS A 179 -6.20 11.51 -8.10
C LYS A 179 -7.51 12.14 -8.53
N TYR A 180 -7.71 12.29 -9.84
CA TYR A 180 -8.88 12.93 -10.41
C TYR A 180 -9.88 11.89 -10.88
N PHE A 181 -11.14 12.12 -10.54
CA PHE A 181 -12.26 11.29 -10.93
C PHE A 181 -13.32 12.19 -11.56
N ASP A 182 -13.88 11.75 -12.69
CA ASP A 182 -14.98 12.45 -13.32
C ASP A 182 -16.30 12.28 -12.54
N SER A 183 -17.38 12.88 -13.03
CA SER A 183 -18.70 12.80 -12.41
C SER A 183 -19.32 11.40 -12.42
N ALA A 184 -18.84 10.49 -13.27
CA ALA A 184 -19.19 9.08 -13.27
C ALA A 184 -18.33 8.26 -12.29
N GLY A 185 -17.36 8.89 -11.61
CA GLY A 185 -16.42 8.23 -10.71
C GLY A 185 -15.29 7.49 -11.43
N VAL A 186 -15.09 7.74 -12.72
CA VAL A 186 -14.01 7.14 -13.50
C VAL A 186 -12.72 7.90 -13.24
N TRP A 187 -11.65 7.17 -12.93
CA TRP A 187 -10.33 7.75 -12.78
C TRP A 187 -9.81 8.28 -14.13
N VAL A 188 -9.45 9.56 -14.16
CA VAL A 188 -8.99 10.24 -15.40
C VAL A 188 -7.49 10.58 -15.39
N GLY A 189 -6.82 10.41 -14.25
CA GLY A 189 -5.40 10.67 -14.12
C GLY A 189 -4.99 11.03 -12.70
N ASN A 190 -3.69 11.17 -12.46
CA ASN A 190 -3.17 11.72 -11.22
C ASN A 190 -1.93 12.58 -11.43
N GLU A 191 -1.68 13.45 -10.46
CA GLU A 191 -0.42 14.17 -10.27
C GLU A 191 0.25 13.65 -9.01
N ASN A 192 1.58 13.54 -9.02
CA ASN A 192 2.38 13.36 -7.82
C ASN A 192 3.34 14.54 -7.70
N ILE A 193 3.32 15.20 -6.56
CA ILE A 193 4.07 16.41 -6.24
C ILE A 193 5.05 16.07 -5.14
N ASP A 194 6.34 16.31 -5.40
CA ASP A 194 7.37 16.32 -4.36
C ASP A 194 7.51 17.76 -3.85
N HIS A 195 7.12 18.02 -2.60
CA HIS A 195 7.15 19.38 -2.03
C HIS A 195 8.57 19.86 -1.70
N GLN A 196 9.56 18.96 -1.68
CA GLN A 196 10.96 19.31 -1.42
C GLN A 196 11.64 19.81 -2.69
N THR A 197 11.41 19.14 -3.82
CA THR A 197 12.02 19.49 -5.12
C THR A 197 11.13 20.39 -5.98
N GLY A 198 9.82 20.38 -5.75
CA GLY A 198 8.82 20.98 -6.62
C GLY A 198 8.56 20.18 -7.91
N GLU A 199 9.10 18.97 -8.02
CA GLU A 199 8.86 18.10 -9.17
C GLU A 199 7.40 17.63 -9.18
N ILE A 200 6.79 17.69 -10.37
CA ILE A 200 5.44 17.20 -10.62
C ILE A 200 5.50 16.14 -11.70
N THR A 201 4.98 14.96 -11.40
CA THR A 201 4.84 13.85 -12.34
C THR A 201 3.38 13.52 -12.58
N HIS A 202 3.06 13.16 -13.82
CA HIS A 202 1.70 12.83 -14.23
C HIS A 202 1.57 11.37 -14.62
N ASN A 203 0.48 10.73 -14.19
CA ASN A 203 0.10 9.41 -14.66
C ASN A 203 -1.30 9.46 -15.26
N PHE A 204 -1.42 8.96 -16.48
CA PHE A 204 -2.66 8.98 -17.25
C PHE A 204 -3.13 7.56 -17.57
N PRO A 205 -4.45 7.36 -17.77
CA PRO A 205 -4.94 6.15 -18.42
C PRO A 205 -4.32 6.01 -19.81
N LYS A 206 -4.27 4.77 -20.32
CA LYS A 206 -3.57 4.40 -21.56
C LYS A 206 -3.89 5.30 -22.77
N ASP A 207 -5.12 5.81 -22.83
CA ASP A 207 -5.64 6.58 -23.96
C ASP A 207 -5.63 8.09 -23.72
N ALA A 208 -4.99 8.58 -22.65
CA ALA A 208 -4.88 10.00 -22.32
C ALA A 208 -3.41 10.44 -22.18
N THR A 209 -3.15 11.70 -22.53
CA THR A 209 -1.82 12.33 -22.45
C THR A 209 -1.79 13.56 -21.56
N GLU A 210 -2.95 14.01 -21.08
CA GLU A 210 -3.10 15.18 -20.22
C GLU A 210 -4.30 14.99 -19.29
N LEU A 211 -4.33 15.74 -18.18
CA LEU A 211 -5.52 15.82 -17.35
C LEU A 211 -6.61 16.63 -18.09
N PRO A 212 -7.89 16.35 -17.85
CA PRO A 212 -8.96 17.20 -18.35
C PRO A 212 -8.79 18.66 -17.90
N GLU A 213 -9.20 19.62 -18.73
CA GLU A 213 -9.03 21.05 -18.40
C GLU A 213 -9.63 21.44 -17.04
N TRP A 214 -10.73 20.80 -16.64
CA TRP A 214 -11.39 21.02 -15.36
C TRP A 214 -10.59 20.54 -14.14
N ALA A 215 -9.51 19.77 -14.34
CA ALA A 215 -8.63 19.28 -13.29
C ALA A 215 -7.49 20.24 -12.96
N ASN A 216 -7.26 21.29 -13.78
CA ASN A 216 -6.20 22.28 -13.60
C ASN A 216 -6.55 23.38 -12.58
N VAL A 217 -7.26 23.03 -11.49
CA VAL A 217 -7.76 23.97 -10.46
C VAL A 217 -6.82 24.05 -9.26
#